data_AF-A0A931Z5W0-F1
#
_entry.id   AF-A0A931Z5W0-F1
#
_cell.length_a   1.000
_cell.length_b   1.000
_cell.length_c   1.000
_cell.angle_alpha   90.00
_cell.angle_beta   90.00
_cell.angle_gamma   90.00
#
_symmetry.space_group_name_H-M   'P 1'
#
loop_
_entity.id
_entity.type
_entity.pdbx_description
1 polymer ?
#
loop_
_entity_poly.entity_id
_entity_poly.type
_entity_poly.pdbx_seq_one_letter_code
_entity_poly.pdbx_strand_id
1 'polypeptide(L)' 'MTARLRELTDGFTPGAEACNTHRALLAGLAEFESDLHRHVHKENNILFPRALALASGDR' A
#
# COMPACT_ATOMS: atom_id res chain seq x y z
N MET A 1 -2.14 3.46 6.40
CA MET A 1 -0.92 4.30 6.23
C MET A 1 -1.11 5.40 5.18
N THR A 2 -1.85 5.14 4.10
CA THR A 2 -2.09 6.06 2.97
C THR A 2 -3.38 6.88 3.06
N ALA A 3 -4.07 6.88 4.22
CA ALA A 3 -5.41 7.47 4.36
C ALA A 3 -5.48 8.94 3.91
N ARG A 4 -4.45 9.75 4.23
CA ARG A 4 -4.40 11.14 3.81
C ARG A 4 -4.25 11.32 2.30
N LEU A 5 -3.50 10.44 1.63
CA LEU A 5 -3.39 10.46 0.17
C LEU A 5 -4.72 10.10 -0.48
N ARG A 6 -5.40 9.08 0.06
CA ARG A 6 -6.71 8.64 -0.42
C ARG A 6 -7.77 9.74 -0.27
N GLU A 7 -7.75 10.48 0.83
CA GLU A 7 -8.64 11.63 1.05
C GLU A 7 -8.37 12.78 0.07
N LEU A 8 -7.10 13.17 -0.11
CA LEU A 8 -6.72 14.28 -0.99
C LEU A 8 -6.96 14.00 -2.49
N THR A 9 -7.11 12.74 -2.86
CA THR A 9 -7.26 12.29 -4.25
C THR A 9 -8.63 11.74 -4.57
N ASP A 10 -9.60 11.90 -3.65
CA ASP A 10 -10.95 11.33 -3.78
C ASP A 10 -10.92 9.82 -4.14
N GLY A 11 -10.15 9.05 -3.39
CA GLY A 11 -10.00 7.63 -3.66
C GLY A 11 -9.15 7.29 -4.89
N PHE A 12 -8.22 8.17 -5.28
CA PHE A 12 -7.46 8.11 -6.53
C PHE A 12 -8.33 8.23 -7.79
N THR A 13 -9.43 8.97 -7.70
CA THR A 13 -10.38 9.14 -8.80
C THR A 13 -10.03 10.39 -9.61
N PRO A 14 -9.59 10.27 -10.89
CA PRO A 14 -9.39 11.44 -11.73
C PRO A 14 -10.73 12.07 -12.13
N GLY A 15 -10.84 13.40 -12.01
CA GLY A 15 -11.96 14.14 -12.56
C GLY A 15 -12.07 14.05 -14.09
N ALA A 16 -13.23 14.44 -14.64
CA ALA A 16 -13.49 14.39 -16.09
C ALA A 16 -12.45 15.20 -16.91
N GLU A 17 -12.06 16.37 -16.42
CA GLU A 17 -11.10 17.28 -17.07
C GLU A 17 -9.63 16.91 -16.84
N ALA A 18 -9.33 15.82 -16.13
CA ALA A 18 -7.97 15.44 -15.83
C ALA A 18 -7.19 15.06 -17.10
N CYS A 19 -6.01 15.67 -17.28
CA CYS A 19 -5.10 15.29 -18.35
C CYS A 19 -4.49 13.90 -18.12
N ASN A 20 -3.91 13.32 -19.17
CA ASN A 20 -3.36 11.96 -19.13
C ASN A 20 -2.28 11.77 -18.05
N THR A 21 -1.43 12.77 -17.84
CA THR A 21 -0.39 12.72 -16.80
C THR A 21 -0.97 12.63 -15.40
N HIS A 22 -2.04 13.38 -15.11
CA HIS A 22 -2.71 13.33 -13.81
C HIS A 22 -3.42 11.98 -13.60
N ARG A 23 -4.06 11.43 -14.65
CA ARG A 23 -4.67 10.09 -14.62
C ARG A 23 -3.63 9.01 -14.32
N ALA A 24 -2.47 9.06 -14.98
CA ALA A 24 -1.38 8.12 -14.77
C ALA A 24 -0.84 8.20 -13.33
N LEU A 25 -0.68 9.41 -12.79
CA LEU A 25 -0.27 9.62 -11.40
C LEU A 25 -1.24 8.95 -10.41
N LEU A 26 -2.55 9.20 -10.56
CA LEU A 26 -3.55 8.63 -9.65
C LEU A 26 -3.62 7.09 -9.75
N ALA A 27 -3.51 6.54 -10.97
CA ALA A 27 -3.43 5.10 -11.17
C ALA A 27 -2.21 4.50 -10.46
N GLY A 28 -1.03 5.11 -10.62
CA GLY A 28 0.19 4.67 -9.93
C GLY A 28 0.10 4.77 -8.40
N LEU A 29 -0.58 5.79 -7.86
CA LEU A 29 -0.82 5.90 -6.42
C LEU A 29 -1.74 4.79 -5.90
N ALA A 30 -2.76 4.40 -6.68
CA ALA A 30 -3.64 3.30 -6.32
C ALA A 30 -2.89 1.95 -6.31
N GLU A 31 -2.03 1.71 -7.30
CA GLU A 31 -1.14 0.53 -7.33
C GLU A 31 -0.18 0.52 -6.15
N PHE A 32 0.46 1.66 -5.87
CA PHE A 32 1.36 1.83 -4.73
C PHE A 32 0.67 1.53 -3.39
N GLU A 33 -0.55 2.02 -3.18
CA GLU A 33 -1.31 1.73 -1.95
C GLU A 33 -1.58 0.22 -1.79
N SER A 34 -2.02 -0.43 -2.86
CA SER A 34 -2.29 -1.87 -2.87
C SER A 34 -1.04 -2.68 -2.53
N ASP A 35 0.08 -2.31 -3.13
CA ASP A 35 1.37 -2.97 -2.95
C ASP A 35 1.91 -2.77 -1.54
N LEU A 36 1.79 -1.57 -1.00
CA LEU A 36 2.21 -1.25 0.36
C LEU A 36 1.37 -2.01 1.40
N HIS A 37 0.05 -2.10 1.21
CA HIS A 37 -0.81 -2.91 2.09
C HIS A 37 -0.43 -4.39 2.04
N ARG A 38 -0.17 -4.92 0.85
CA ARG A 38 0.26 -6.32 0.68
C ARG A 38 1.63 -6.57 1.31
N HIS A 39 2.55 -5.62 1.18
CA HIS A 39 3.88 -5.68 1.79
C HIS A 39 3.78 -5.74 3.32
N VAL A 40 3.10 -4.77 3.93
CA VAL A 40 2.91 -4.72 5.40
C VAL A 40 2.17 -5.96 5.91
N HIS A 41 1.18 -6.47 5.16
CA HIS A 41 0.50 -7.71 5.54
C HIS A 41 1.45 -8.91 5.61
N LYS A 42 2.31 -9.08 4.58
CA LYS A 42 3.32 -10.15 4.56
C LYS A 42 4.32 -10.00 5.71
N GLU A 43 4.75 -8.78 6.00
CA GLU A 43 5.67 -8.52 7.08
C GLU A 43 5.06 -8.86 8.45
N ASN A 44 3.93 -8.21 8.77
CA ASN A 44 3.31 -8.31 10.09
C ASN A 44 2.73 -9.70 10.39
N ASN A 45 2.19 -10.39 9.38
CA ASN A 45 1.44 -11.63 9.60
C ASN A 45 2.21 -12.89 9.21
N ILE A 46 3.32 -12.77 8.48
CA ILE A 46 4.07 -13.94 8.01
C ILE A 46 5.54 -13.83 8.40
N LEU A 47 6.24 -12.78 7.95
CA LEU A 47 7.70 -12.70 8.11
C LEU A 47 8.09 -12.51 9.57
N PHE A 48 7.52 -11.50 10.25
CA PHE A 48 7.91 -11.18 11.62
C PHE A 48 7.54 -12.27 12.63
N PRO A 49 6.34 -12.87 12.59
CA PRO A 49 6.03 -13.99 13.48
C PRO A 49 7.00 -15.16 13.31
N ARG A 50 7.36 -15.51 12.07
CA ARG A 50 8.33 -16.59 11.79
C ARG A 50 9.73 -16.23 12.27
N ALA A 51 10.16 -14.98 12.04
CA ALA A 51 11.46 -14.51 12.50
C ALA A 51 11.56 -14.52 14.03
N LEU A 52 10.50 -14.13 14.74
CA LEU A 52 10.44 -14.19 16.20
C LEU A 52 10.49 -15.64 16.71
N ALA A 53 9.74 -16.56 16.10
CA ALA A 53 9.78 -17.98 16.48
C ALA A 53 11.21 -18.56 16.34
N LEU A 54 11.88 -18.26 15.21
CA LEU A 54 13.27 -18.67 14.98
C LEU A 54 14.26 -18.02 15.96
N ALA A 55 14.07 -16.74 16.29
CA ALA A 55 14.94 -16.01 17.21
C ALA A 55 14.77 -16.42 18.67
N SER A 56 13.57 -16.86 19.06
CA SER A 56 13.24 -17.27 20.43
C SER A 56 13.78 -18.66 20.80
N GLY A 57 14.42 -19.36 19.85
CA GLY A 57 14.98 -20.69 20.07
C GLY A 57 13.93 -21.81 20.10
N ASP A 58 12.70 -21.54 19.64
CA ASP A 58 11.65 -22.54 19.54
C ASP A 58 11.97 -23.45 18.33
N ARG A 59 12.65 -24.56 18.61
CA ARG A 59 12.87 -25.68 17.71
C ARG A 59 12.03 -26.86 18.18
#